data_AF-A0A940BBP0-F1
#
_entry.id   AF-A0A940BBP0-F1
#
_cell.length_a   1.000
_cell.length_b   1.000
_cell.length_c   1.000
_cell.angle_alpha   90.00
_cell.angle_beta   90.00
_cell.angle_gamma   90.00
#
_symmetry.space_group_name_H-M   'P 1'
#
loop_
_entity.id
_entity.type
_entity.pdbx_description
1 polymer ?
#
loop_
_entity_poly.entity_id
_entity_poly.type
_entity_poly.pdbx_seq_one_letter_code
_entity_poly.pdbx_strand_id
1 'polypeptide(L)'
;MDTTVLKCPGCGSPLPYDASIGKWKCEACGSVYDAIQVMKMAQDSDKDTDTQKMPSQPTPPPNISDVPGAPPVSDYYNDQPQPDLDLYRCKNCGAEMVADETTAATFCVYCGSTSILKSRLEGEFRPSRVVPFAKTKEDAVNAFKDLMHKENFVPNDFTRESNIEKITGVYIPFWLYSGSAQGHVRGQLHKVTTWRSGNYRYTKTDIYDVERAGSVAFTEIPADGSKKFDDDTMDSIEPFDLSKLVPFNYAYLSNFLAEKYDVTAEEDRGRAAERMQNSIASHLYATINGSLISEQVNVQEHISSVEYV
;
A
#
# COMPACT_ATOMS: atom_id res chain seq x y z
N MET A 1 -0.65 -23.97 -6.20
CA MET A 1 0.63 -23.23 -6.38
C MET A 1 1.62 -23.56 -5.29
N ASP A 2 2.92 -23.42 -5.56
CA ASP A 2 3.96 -23.69 -4.58
C ASP A 2 4.25 -22.45 -3.71
N THR A 3 4.23 -22.61 -2.40
CA THR A 3 4.57 -21.51 -1.47
C THR A 3 5.98 -21.67 -0.95
N THR A 4 6.57 -20.59 -0.44
CA THR A 4 7.85 -20.65 0.27
C THR A 4 7.67 -20.12 1.69
N VAL A 5 8.38 -20.73 2.63
CA VAL A 5 8.52 -20.24 4.01
C VAL A 5 10.01 -19.97 4.22
N LEU A 6 10.36 -18.77 4.68
CA LEU A 6 11.75 -18.44 5.01
C LEU A 6 12.17 -19.25 6.24
N LYS A 7 13.22 -20.06 6.12
CA LYS A 7 13.70 -20.96 7.18
C LYS A 7 15.02 -20.48 7.77
N CYS A 8 15.16 -20.66 9.09
CA CYS A 8 16.40 -20.40 9.81
C CYS A 8 17.45 -21.45 9.43
N PRO A 9 18.66 -21.05 8.98
CA PRO A 9 19.70 -22.00 8.60
C PRO A 9 20.27 -22.77 9.80
N GLY A 10 20.13 -22.25 11.03
CA GLY A 10 20.64 -22.91 12.23
C GLY A 10 19.78 -24.05 12.75
N CYS A 11 18.45 -23.96 12.60
CA CYS A 11 17.51 -24.93 13.19
C CYS A 11 16.32 -25.33 12.30
N GLY A 12 16.19 -24.75 11.10
CA GLY A 12 15.12 -25.05 10.15
C GLY A 12 13.74 -24.45 10.48
N SER A 13 13.58 -23.80 11.63
CA SER A 13 12.33 -23.15 12.04
C SER A 13 12.01 -21.93 11.15
N PRO A 14 10.73 -21.51 11.02
CA PRO A 14 10.38 -20.26 10.35
C PRO A 14 11.20 -19.09 10.90
N LEU A 15 11.67 -18.24 9.99
CA LEU A 15 12.51 -17.10 10.30
C LEU A 15 11.74 -15.81 9.99
N PRO A 16 11.03 -15.23 10.98
CA PRO A 16 10.26 -14.00 10.79
C PRO A 16 11.15 -12.75 10.75
N TYR A 17 10.67 -11.69 10.10
CA TYR A 17 11.22 -10.35 10.23
C TYR A 17 10.77 -9.72 11.55
N ASP A 18 11.74 -9.16 12.28
CA ASP A 18 11.52 -8.46 13.54
C ASP A 18 11.74 -6.95 13.31
N ALA A 19 10.63 -6.22 13.26
CA ALA A 19 10.59 -4.78 13.03
C ALA A 19 11.29 -3.97 14.12
N SER A 20 11.39 -4.50 15.36
CA SER A 20 12.02 -3.79 16.48
C SER A 20 13.53 -3.61 16.29
N ILE A 21 14.17 -4.57 15.62
CA ILE A 21 15.62 -4.57 15.35
C ILE A 21 15.95 -4.43 13.86
N GLY A 22 14.93 -4.39 12.99
CA GLY A 22 15.07 -4.31 11.55
C GLY A 22 15.80 -5.50 10.92
N LYS A 23 15.68 -6.69 11.52
CA LYS A 23 16.44 -7.90 11.18
C LYS A 23 15.58 -9.15 11.33
N TRP A 24 16.10 -10.29 10.89
CA TRP A 24 15.41 -11.58 11.05
C TRP A 24 15.89 -12.27 12.32
N LYS A 25 14.97 -12.56 13.24
CA LYS A 25 15.28 -13.20 14.52
C LYS A 25 14.56 -14.54 14.59
N CYS A 26 15.32 -15.61 14.78
CA CYS A 26 14.74 -16.93 14.98
C CYS A 26 14.29 -17.08 16.44
N GLU A 27 12.99 -17.31 16.66
CA GLU A 27 12.44 -17.51 18.00
C GLU A 27 12.88 -18.84 18.63
N ALA A 28 13.15 -19.86 17.81
CA ALA A 28 13.51 -21.19 18.29
C ALA A 28 14.96 -21.27 18.81
N CYS A 29 15.93 -20.70 18.08
CA CYS A 29 17.35 -20.79 18.44
C CYS A 29 18.01 -19.46 18.83
N GLY A 30 17.28 -18.34 18.73
CA GLY A 30 17.77 -17.01 19.10
C GLY A 30 18.73 -16.34 18.10
N SER A 31 19.06 -17.01 16.99
CA SER A 31 19.95 -16.46 15.97
C SER A 31 19.34 -15.23 15.30
N VAL A 32 20.18 -14.23 15.03
CA VAL A 32 19.80 -12.99 14.32
C VAL A 32 20.58 -12.91 13.01
N TYR A 33 19.87 -12.59 11.93
CA TYR A 33 20.43 -12.45 10.59
C TYR A 33 20.15 -11.06 10.04
N ASP A 34 21.16 -10.47 9.40
CA ASP A 34 21.02 -9.21 8.66
C ASP A 34 20.46 -9.43 7.24
N ALA A 35 20.12 -8.33 6.57
CA ALA A 35 19.56 -8.36 5.22
C ALA A 35 20.50 -9.05 4.22
N ILE A 36 21.82 -8.82 4.30
CA ILE A 36 22.78 -9.40 3.36
C ILE A 36 22.82 -10.92 3.53
N GLN A 37 22.82 -11.41 4.77
CA GLN A 37 22.80 -12.83 5.08
C GLN A 37 21.54 -13.50 4.56
N VAL A 38 20.36 -12.93 4.84
CA VAL A 38 19.08 -13.50 4.42
C VAL A 38 18.89 -13.43 2.91
N MET A 39 19.31 -12.35 2.27
CA MET A 39 19.24 -12.21 0.81
C MET A 39 20.06 -13.29 0.10
N LYS A 40 21.26 -13.63 0.61
CA LYS A 40 22.07 -14.73 0.06
C LYS A 40 21.35 -16.07 0.19
N MET A 41 20.76 -16.34 1.37
CA MET A 41 20.01 -17.58 1.61
C MET A 41 18.78 -17.71 0.68
N ALA A 42 18.08 -16.60 0.45
CA ALA A 42 16.91 -16.57 -0.43
C ALA A 42 17.29 -16.84 -1.90
N GLN A 43 18.41 -16.29 -2.37
CA GLN A 43 18.92 -16.49 -3.73
C GLN A 43 19.38 -17.94 -4.00
N ASP A 44 19.99 -18.59 -3.02
CA ASP A 44 20.43 -19.98 -3.16
C ASP A 44 19.24 -20.96 -3.19
N SER A 45 18.15 -20.60 -2.51
CA SER A 45 16.90 -21.39 -2.48
C SER A 45 16.15 -21.36 -3.83
N ASP A 46 16.28 -20.29 -4.61
CA ASP A 46 15.61 -20.15 -5.91
C ASP A 46 16.24 -21.05 -6.99
N LYS A 47 17.53 -21.39 -6.85
CA LYS A 47 18.26 -22.22 -7.81
C LYS A 47 17.89 -23.71 -7.76
N ASP A 48 17.37 -24.20 -6.63
CA ASP A 48 16.95 -25.60 -6.50
C ASP A 48 15.56 -25.89 -7.09
N THR A 49 14.84 -24.86 -7.58
CA THR A 49 13.47 -24.99 -8.10
C THR A 49 13.37 -25.21 -9.61
N ASP A 50 14.46 -25.14 -10.37
CA ASP A 50 14.44 -25.18 -11.85
C ASP A 50 14.43 -26.59 -12.47
N THR A 51 14.12 -27.64 -11.69
CA THR A 51 14.12 -29.04 -12.20
C THR A 51 12.78 -29.77 -12.19
N GLN A 52 11.65 -29.09 -11.93
CA GLN A 52 10.33 -29.70 -12.14
C GLN A 52 9.44 -28.86 -13.06
N LYS A 53 9.77 -28.87 -14.36
CA LYS A 53 8.75 -28.70 -15.39
C LYS A 53 7.80 -29.91 -15.32
N MET A 54 6.60 -29.71 -14.81
CA MET A 54 5.48 -30.62 -15.04
C MET A 54 4.44 -29.95 -15.96
N PRO A 55 3.78 -30.74 -16.82
CA PRO A 55 3.11 -30.25 -18.01
C PRO A 55 1.79 -29.55 -17.70
N SER A 56 1.49 -28.58 -18.54
CA SER A 56 0.22 -27.88 -18.66
C SER A 56 -0.97 -28.84 -18.81
N GLN A 57 -1.91 -28.78 -17.86
CA GLN A 57 -3.35 -28.58 -18.03
C GLN A 57 -4.07 -28.77 -16.68
N PRO A 58 -4.74 -27.75 -16.12
CA PRO A 58 -5.70 -27.99 -15.05
C PRO A 58 -6.96 -28.62 -15.66
N THR A 59 -7.28 -29.83 -15.24
CA THR A 59 -8.66 -30.32 -15.29
C THR A 59 -9.52 -29.43 -14.37
N PRO A 60 -10.73 -29.00 -14.78
CA PRO A 60 -11.60 -28.22 -13.92
C PRO A 60 -11.97 -29.02 -12.65
N PRO A 61 -12.10 -28.38 -11.49
CA PRO A 61 -12.52 -29.05 -10.27
C PRO A 61 -13.92 -29.67 -10.44
N PRO A 62 -14.22 -30.81 -9.79
CA PRO A 62 -15.53 -31.43 -9.84
C PRO A 62 -16.59 -30.47 -9.27
N ASN A 63 -17.74 -30.44 -9.93
CA ASN A 63 -18.84 -29.54 -9.60
C ASN A 63 -19.44 -29.95 -8.26
N ILE A 64 -19.71 -29.00 -7.36
CA ILE A 64 -20.21 -29.24 -5.98
C ILE A 64 -21.54 -30.04 -5.97
N SER A 65 -22.25 -30.08 -7.10
CA SER A 65 -23.43 -30.91 -7.33
C SER A 65 -23.19 -32.43 -7.27
N ASP A 66 -21.93 -32.89 -7.32
CA ASP A 66 -21.60 -34.33 -7.34
C ASP A 66 -21.32 -34.93 -5.95
N VAL A 67 -21.47 -34.14 -4.87
CA VAL A 67 -21.30 -34.60 -3.49
C VAL A 67 -22.63 -35.10 -2.91
N PRO A 68 -22.79 -36.40 -2.60
CA PRO A 68 -24.01 -36.91 -1.98
C PRO A 68 -24.20 -36.31 -0.57
N GLY A 69 -25.20 -35.46 -0.39
CA GLY A 69 -25.57 -34.89 0.92
C GLY A 69 -25.30 -33.40 1.10
N ALA A 70 -24.88 -32.66 0.08
CA ALA A 70 -24.80 -31.20 0.14
C ALA A 70 -26.20 -30.56 0.28
N PRO A 71 -26.40 -29.58 1.18
CA PRO A 71 -27.66 -28.84 1.25
C PRO A 71 -27.89 -28.08 -0.07
N PRO A 72 -29.16 -27.89 -0.51
CA PRO A 72 -29.44 -27.17 -1.74
C PRO A 72 -28.92 -25.73 -1.62
N VAL A 73 -27.91 -25.40 -2.42
CA VAL A 73 -27.41 -24.03 -2.58
C VAL A 73 -28.53 -23.22 -3.23
N SER A 74 -29.10 -22.28 -2.48
CA SER A 74 -30.12 -21.36 -2.97
C SER A 74 -29.50 -20.38 -3.98
N ASP A 75 -30.17 -20.19 -5.12
CA ASP A 75 -29.78 -19.33 -6.28
C ASP A 75 -29.63 -17.82 -5.99
N TYR A 76 -29.44 -17.41 -4.74
CA TYR A 76 -29.45 -16.01 -4.29
C TYR A 76 -28.11 -15.26 -4.38
N TYR A 77 -27.02 -15.88 -4.85
CA TYR A 77 -25.66 -15.28 -4.85
C TYR A 77 -24.94 -15.25 -6.22
N ASN A 78 -25.66 -15.45 -7.34
CA ASN A 78 -25.02 -15.68 -8.65
C ASN A 78 -24.65 -14.43 -9.48
N ASP A 79 -24.72 -13.21 -8.93
CA ASP A 79 -24.46 -11.97 -9.71
C ASP A 79 -23.21 -11.18 -9.27
N GLN A 80 -22.38 -11.74 -8.38
CA GLN A 80 -21.06 -11.18 -8.08
C GLN A 80 -20.00 -12.00 -8.82
N PRO A 81 -19.01 -11.38 -9.48
CA PRO A 81 -17.87 -12.12 -10.01
C PRO A 81 -17.25 -12.90 -8.85
N GLN A 82 -17.35 -14.23 -8.91
CA GLN A 82 -16.72 -15.09 -7.92
C GLN A 82 -15.23 -14.77 -7.94
N PRO A 83 -14.60 -14.46 -6.79
CA PRO A 83 -13.17 -14.24 -6.77
C PRO A 83 -12.48 -15.47 -7.35
N ASP A 84 -11.52 -15.27 -8.24
CA ASP A 84 -10.69 -16.38 -8.71
C ASP A 84 -9.82 -16.82 -7.52
N LEU A 85 -10.16 -17.98 -6.98
CA LEU A 85 -9.61 -18.50 -5.73
C LEU A 85 -8.62 -19.62 -6.06
N ASP A 86 -7.37 -19.41 -5.67
CA ASP A 86 -6.30 -20.35 -5.94
C ASP A 86 -5.95 -21.20 -4.72
N LEU A 87 -5.76 -22.50 -4.96
CA LEU A 87 -5.30 -23.45 -3.95
C LEU A 87 -3.77 -23.40 -3.83
N TYR A 88 -3.26 -23.26 -2.61
CA TYR A 88 -1.84 -23.29 -2.31
C TYR A 88 -1.53 -24.22 -1.15
N ARG A 89 -0.33 -24.80 -1.17
CA ARG A 89 0.12 -25.76 -0.16
C ARG A 89 1.18 -25.15 0.74
N CYS A 90 0.98 -25.21 2.05
CA CYS A 90 1.95 -24.76 3.04
C CYS A 90 3.18 -25.68 3.06
N LYS A 91 4.37 -25.15 2.80
CA LYS A 91 5.63 -25.92 2.90
C LYS A 91 6.05 -26.30 4.32
N ASN A 92 5.43 -25.70 5.35
CA ASN A 92 5.74 -25.99 6.74
C ASN A 92 4.95 -27.19 7.28
N CYS A 93 3.61 -27.15 7.19
CA CYS A 93 2.75 -28.21 7.72
C CYS A 93 2.11 -29.11 6.64
N GLY A 94 2.21 -28.76 5.35
CA GLY A 94 1.64 -29.52 4.25
C GLY A 94 0.16 -29.27 3.97
N ALA A 95 -0.52 -28.44 4.77
CA ALA A 95 -1.93 -28.11 4.59
C ALA A 95 -2.20 -27.34 3.29
N GLU A 96 -3.37 -27.59 2.70
CA GLU A 96 -3.88 -26.87 1.54
C GLU A 96 -4.82 -25.76 2.00
N MET A 97 -4.67 -24.59 1.39
CA MET A 97 -5.36 -23.36 1.75
C MET A 97 -5.75 -22.61 0.49
N VAL A 98 -6.74 -21.73 0.63
CA VAL A 98 -7.27 -20.93 -0.47
C VAL A 98 -6.84 -19.48 -0.27
N ALA A 99 -6.39 -18.84 -1.34
CA ALA A 99 -6.08 -17.42 -1.37
C ALA A 99 -6.66 -16.78 -2.63
N ASP A 100 -6.94 -15.49 -2.57
CA ASP A 100 -7.30 -14.73 -3.76
C ASP A 100 -6.12 -14.55 -4.71
N GLU A 101 -6.41 -14.15 -5.95
CA GLU A 101 -5.40 -13.98 -7.00
C GLU A 101 -4.32 -12.94 -6.65
N THR A 102 -4.70 -11.93 -5.88
CA THR A 102 -3.83 -10.81 -5.48
C THR A 102 -2.96 -11.12 -4.27
N THR A 103 -3.24 -12.18 -3.51
CA THR A 103 -2.50 -12.51 -2.28
C THR A 103 -1.10 -12.99 -2.61
N ALA A 104 -0.10 -12.22 -2.17
CA ALA A 104 1.32 -12.54 -2.36
C ALA A 104 1.97 -13.14 -1.09
N ALA A 105 1.50 -12.78 0.10
CA ALA A 105 1.92 -13.40 1.36
C ALA A 105 0.75 -13.49 2.33
N THR A 106 0.64 -14.63 3.02
CA THR A 106 -0.43 -14.89 3.97
C THR A 106 0.01 -15.83 5.08
N PHE A 107 -0.77 -15.94 6.16
CA PHE A 107 -0.49 -16.84 7.27
C PHE A 107 -1.19 -18.18 7.10
N CYS A 108 -0.48 -19.26 7.40
CA CYS A 108 -1.09 -20.57 7.45
C CYS A 108 -2.06 -20.65 8.64
N VAL A 109 -3.36 -20.87 8.37
CA VAL A 109 -4.39 -20.98 9.41
C VAL A 109 -4.17 -22.16 10.36
N TYR A 110 -3.38 -23.16 9.94
CA TYR A 110 -3.13 -24.37 10.72
C TYR A 110 -1.89 -24.28 11.62
N CYS A 111 -0.81 -23.64 11.14
CA CYS A 111 0.48 -23.63 11.87
C CYS A 111 1.07 -22.23 12.09
N GLY A 112 0.41 -21.17 11.63
CA GLY A 112 0.82 -19.78 11.81
C GLY A 112 2.01 -19.32 10.97
N SER A 113 2.70 -20.22 10.25
CA SER A 113 3.84 -19.81 9.41
C SER A 113 3.41 -18.94 8.24
N THR A 114 4.19 -17.91 7.90
CA THR A 114 3.97 -17.11 6.69
C THR A 114 4.28 -17.90 5.43
N SER A 115 3.28 -18.06 4.57
CA SER A 115 3.35 -18.63 3.24
C SER A 115 3.48 -17.50 2.21
N ILE A 116 4.62 -17.46 1.51
CA ILE A 116 4.90 -16.49 0.44
C ILE A 116 4.67 -17.16 -0.91
N LEU A 117 3.81 -16.58 -1.74
CA LEU A 117 3.49 -17.02 -3.10
C LEU A 117 4.39 -16.26 -4.09
N LYS A 118 5.64 -16.71 -4.24
CA LYS A 118 6.65 -16.02 -5.08
C LYS A 118 6.18 -15.78 -6.51
N SER A 119 5.45 -16.73 -7.10
CA SER A 119 4.88 -16.62 -8.45
C SER A 119 3.93 -15.43 -8.64
N ARG A 120 3.45 -14.80 -7.55
CA ARG A 120 2.62 -13.59 -7.59
C ARG A 120 3.44 -12.30 -7.66
N LEU A 121 4.73 -12.35 -7.38
CA LEU A 121 5.63 -11.19 -7.40
C LEU A 121 6.85 -11.41 -8.30
N GLU A 122 6.60 -11.98 -9.48
CA GLU A 122 7.59 -12.25 -10.51
C GLU A 122 7.34 -11.39 -11.75
N GLY A 123 8.37 -11.17 -12.57
CA GLY A 123 8.27 -10.38 -13.79
C GLY A 123 7.79 -8.96 -13.51
N GLU A 124 6.71 -8.54 -14.17
CA GLU A 124 6.09 -7.23 -14.00
C GLU A 124 5.40 -7.03 -12.64
N PHE A 125 5.09 -8.12 -11.93
CA PHE A 125 4.48 -8.09 -10.59
C PHE A 125 5.54 -8.07 -9.48
N ARG A 126 6.82 -7.97 -9.82
CA ARG A 126 7.89 -7.87 -8.84
C ARG A 126 8.15 -6.40 -8.44
N PRO A 127 7.96 -6.01 -7.17
CA PRO A 127 8.35 -4.68 -6.71
C PRO A 127 9.86 -4.47 -6.85
N SER A 128 10.26 -3.24 -7.12
CA SER A 128 11.68 -2.86 -7.21
C SER A 128 12.27 -2.56 -5.83
N ARG A 129 11.50 -1.88 -4.98
CA ARG A 129 11.87 -1.48 -3.62
C ARG A 129 10.74 -1.85 -2.65
N VAL A 130 10.99 -1.66 -1.36
CA VAL A 130 10.01 -1.82 -0.28
C VAL A 130 10.42 -0.95 0.90
N VAL A 131 9.46 -0.44 1.67
CA VAL A 131 9.71 0.18 2.98
C VAL A 131 9.54 -0.87 4.07
N PRO A 132 10.61 -1.36 4.72
CA PRO A 132 10.47 -2.37 5.76
C PRO A 132 9.71 -1.84 6.97
N PHE A 133 8.91 -2.70 7.61
CA PHE A 133 8.23 -2.35 8.86
C PHE A 133 9.25 -1.92 9.93
N ALA A 134 9.08 -0.71 10.44
CA ALA A 134 9.89 -0.18 11.54
C ALA A 134 9.16 -0.20 12.90
N LYS A 135 7.87 -0.52 12.89
CA LYS A 135 7.01 -0.59 14.08
C LYS A 135 6.54 -2.02 14.28
N THR A 136 6.51 -2.42 15.54
CA THR A 136 6.03 -3.75 15.95
C THR A 136 4.50 -3.78 16.02
N LYS A 137 3.93 -4.98 16.12
CA LYS A 137 2.49 -5.15 16.37
C LYS A 137 2.10 -4.52 17.70
N GLU A 138 2.97 -4.64 18.71
CA GLU A 138 2.78 -4.07 20.04
C GLU A 138 2.72 -2.54 19.97
N ASP A 139 3.60 -1.90 19.18
CA ASP A 139 3.56 -0.46 18.95
C ASP A 139 2.23 -0.02 18.34
N ALA A 140 1.75 -0.74 17.32
CA ALA A 140 0.48 -0.45 16.65
C ALA A 140 -0.72 -0.61 17.60
N VAL A 141 -0.72 -1.69 18.41
CA VAL A 141 -1.75 -1.95 19.43
C VAL A 141 -1.78 -0.83 20.48
N ASN A 142 -0.61 -0.39 20.95
CA ASN A 142 -0.53 0.68 21.95
C ASN A 142 -1.01 2.02 21.37
N ALA A 143 -0.56 2.38 20.16
CA ALA A 143 -1.02 3.59 19.47
C ALA A 143 -2.53 3.58 19.23
N PHE A 144 -3.09 2.43 18.85
CA PHE A 144 -4.52 2.24 18.68
C PHE A 144 -5.28 2.45 20.00
N LYS A 145 -4.84 1.81 21.10
CA LYS A 145 -5.46 1.99 22.42
C LYS A 145 -5.43 3.45 22.87
N ASP A 146 -4.31 4.14 22.69
CA ASP A 146 -4.16 5.55 23.03
C ASP A 146 -5.09 6.47 22.23
N LEU A 147 -5.34 6.13 20.96
CA LEU A 147 -6.30 6.84 20.12
C LEU A 147 -7.73 6.60 20.61
N MET A 148 -8.10 5.34 20.84
CA MET A 148 -9.46 4.98 21.28
C MET A 148 -9.80 5.57 22.66
N HIS A 149 -8.81 5.74 23.55
CA HIS A 149 -9.02 6.41 24.84
C HIS A 149 -9.42 7.89 24.72
N LYS A 150 -9.12 8.56 23.59
CA LYS A 150 -9.45 9.97 23.37
C LYS A 150 -10.83 10.19 22.73
N GLU A 151 -11.39 9.15 22.13
CA GLU A 151 -12.61 9.23 21.33
C GLU A 151 -13.83 8.73 22.13
N ASN A 152 -14.75 9.65 22.44
CA ASN A 152 -15.88 9.37 23.35
C ASN A 152 -16.99 8.49 22.74
N PHE A 153 -16.97 8.24 21.42
CA PHE A 153 -18.04 7.54 20.69
C PHE A 153 -17.60 6.22 20.05
N VAL A 154 -16.48 5.65 20.49
CA VAL A 154 -15.99 4.37 19.97
C VAL A 154 -16.88 3.22 20.47
N PRO A 155 -17.44 2.37 19.58
CA PRO A 155 -18.20 1.20 19.99
C PRO A 155 -17.33 0.24 20.83
N ASN A 156 -17.91 -0.33 21.89
CA ASN A 156 -17.20 -1.26 22.78
C ASN A 156 -16.61 -2.47 22.03
N ASP A 157 -17.24 -2.92 20.94
CA ASP A 157 -16.70 -4.03 20.16
C ASP A 157 -15.35 -3.70 19.52
N PHE A 158 -15.09 -2.44 19.20
CA PHE A 158 -13.84 -2.00 18.57
C PHE A 158 -12.66 -1.99 19.56
N THR A 159 -12.93 -1.86 20.85
CA THR A 159 -11.92 -1.85 21.93
C THR A 159 -11.75 -3.21 22.61
N ARG A 160 -12.47 -4.25 22.17
CA ARG A 160 -12.29 -5.61 22.67
C ARG A 160 -10.91 -6.15 22.34
N GLU A 161 -10.25 -6.76 23.32
CA GLU A 161 -8.93 -7.38 23.14
C GLU A 161 -8.90 -8.36 21.96
N SER A 162 -9.94 -9.18 21.80
CA SER A 162 -10.08 -10.13 20.67
C SER A 162 -10.08 -9.48 19.28
N ASN A 163 -10.42 -8.19 19.17
CA ASN A 163 -10.36 -7.45 17.91
C ASN A 163 -9.05 -6.70 17.77
N ILE A 164 -8.52 -6.15 18.87
CA ILE A 164 -7.21 -5.48 18.90
C ILE A 164 -6.09 -6.47 18.54
N GLU A 165 -6.16 -7.72 19.00
CA GLU A 165 -5.19 -8.77 18.67
C GLU A 165 -5.15 -9.13 17.19
N LYS A 166 -6.18 -8.78 16.40
CA LYS A 166 -6.22 -9.03 14.96
C LYS A 166 -5.45 -8.00 14.14
N ILE A 167 -4.96 -6.91 14.76
CA ILE A 167 -4.09 -5.94 14.09
C ILE A 167 -2.92 -6.68 13.47
N THR A 168 -2.77 -6.49 12.16
CA THR A 168 -1.82 -7.21 11.31
C THR A 168 -1.21 -6.23 10.33
N GLY A 169 0.10 -6.31 10.12
CA GLY A 169 0.77 -5.51 9.10
C GLY A 169 0.55 -6.11 7.71
N VAL A 170 0.27 -5.25 6.75
CA VAL A 170 0.02 -5.59 5.35
C VAL A 170 0.94 -4.76 4.47
N TYR A 171 1.64 -5.40 3.54
CA TYR A 171 2.29 -4.73 2.42
C TYR A 171 1.29 -4.54 1.29
N ILE A 172 1.03 -3.28 0.96
CA ILE A 172 0.15 -2.85 -0.11
C ILE A 172 1.04 -2.40 -1.28
N PRO A 173 0.73 -2.80 -2.53
CA PRO A 173 1.48 -2.36 -3.71
C PRO A 173 1.29 -0.87 -3.95
N PHE A 174 2.37 -0.14 -4.25
CA PHE A 174 2.29 1.28 -4.60
C PHE A 174 3.05 1.60 -5.89
N TRP A 175 2.53 2.56 -6.64
CA TRP A 175 3.22 3.22 -7.74
C TRP A 175 3.85 4.53 -7.25
N LEU A 176 5.14 4.74 -7.53
CA LEU A 176 5.81 6.01 -7.28
C LEU A 176 5.99 6.78 -8.59
N TYR A 177 5.20 7.83 -8.77
CA TYR A 177 5.25 8.69 -9.95
C TYR A 177 6.18 9.87 -9.73
N SER A 178 7.08 10.11 -10.69
CA SER A 178 7.91 11.32 -10.72
C SER A 178 7.67 12.08 -12.01
N GLY A 179 7.81 13.40 -11.94
CA GLY A 179 7.48 14.25 -13.07
C GLY A 179 7.64 15.74 -12.76
N SER A 180 7.03 16.56 -13.59
CA SER A 180 6.98 18.00 -13.40
C SER A 180 5.62 18.52 -13.82
N ALA A 181 5.16 19.59 -13.16
CA ALA A 181 4.02 20.35 -13.63
C ALA A 181 4.38 21.82 -13.81
N GLN A 182 3.69 22.45 -14.74
CA GLN A 182 3.77 23.87 -15.03
C GLN A 182 2.37 24.45 -14.89
N GLY A 183 2.24 25.53 -14.13
CA GLY A 183 0.97 26.15 -13.84
C GLY A 183 1.00 27.63 -14.16
N HIS A 184 -0.11 28.13 -14.68
CA HIS A 184 -0.34 29.53 -14.98
C HIS A 184 -1.73 29.93 -14.46
N VAL A 185 -1.74 30.90 -13.55
CA VAL A 185 -2.96 31.51 -12.98
C VAL A 185 -3.01 32.95 -13.44
N ARG A 186 -4.13 33.33 -14.06
CA ARG A 186 -4.45 34.70 -14.41
C ARG A 186 -5.81 35.05 -13.84
N GLY A 187 -5.93 36.21 -13.23
CA GLY A 187 -7.19 36.62 -12.63
C GLY A 187 -7.24 38.10 -12.29
N GLN A 188 -8.39 38.52 -11.80
CA GLN A 188 -8.57 39.83 -11.19
C GLN A 188 -8.86 39.65 -9.71
N LEU A 189 -8.24 40.46 -8.87
CA LEU A 189 -8.41 40.36 -7.43
C LEU A 189 -8.66 41.75 -6.84
N HIS A 190 -9.24 41.76 -5.63
CA HIS A 190 -9.39 42.98 -4.86
C HIS A 190 -8.76 42.88 -3.49
N LYS A 191 -8.33 44.04 -2.97
CA LYS A 191 -7.87 44.21 -1.60
C LYS A 191 -8.63 45.34 -0.95
N VAL A 192 -9.33 44.99 0.13
CA VAL A 192 -10.09 45.94 0.94
C VAL A 192 -9.21 46.41 2.09
N THR A 193 -8.92 47.71 2.14
CA THR A 193 -8.25 48.35 3.28
C THR A 193 -9.24 49.26 3.98
N THR A 194 -9.47 49.05 5.27
CA THR A 194 -10.35 49.89 6.09
C THR A 194 -9.55 50.63 7.14
N TRP A 195 -9.76 51.94 7.27
CA TRP A 195 -9.15 52.74 8.33
C TRP A 195 -10.13 53.79 8.87
N ARG A 196 -9.81 54.37 10.03
CA ARG A 196 -10.59 55.46 10.62
C ARG A 196 -9.80 56.75 10.60
N SER A 197 -10.47 57.85 10.32
CA SER A 197 -9.94 59.20 10.51
C SER A 197 -11.03 60.06 11.14
N GLY A 198 -10.81 60.47 12.40
CA GLY A 198 -11.82 61.11 13.24
C GLY A 198 -13.08 60.23 13.41
N ASN A 199 -14.25 60.81 13.11
CA ASN A 199 -15.54 60.12 13.19
C ASN A 199 -15.92 59.31 11.93
N TYR A 200 -15.07 59.33 10.89
CA TYR A 200 -15.34 58.64 9.63
C TYR A 200 -14.58 57.32 9.52
N ARG A 201 -15.25 56.28 9.01
CA ARG A 201 -14.64 55.02 8.58
C ARG A 201 -14.52 55.05 7.07
N TYR A 202 -13.31 54.89 6.56
CA TYR A 202 -13.00 54.82 5.13
C TYR A 202 -12.74 53.37 4.74
N THR A 203 -13.29 52.97 3.60
CA THR A 203 -13.04 51.67 2.97
C THR A 203 -12.52 51.93 1.58
N LYS A 204 -11.31 51.47 1.28
CA LYS A 204 -10.71 51.50 -0.05
C LYS A 204 -10.68 50.09 -0.61
N THR A 205 -11.19 49.92 -1.81
CA THR A 205 -11.12 48.66 -2.57
C THR A 205 -10.20 48.89 -3.75
N ASP A 206 -9.00 48.31 -3.69
CA ASP A 206 -8.07 48.29 -4.80
C ASP A 206 -8.37 47.06 -5.66
N ILE A 207 -8.58 47.23 -6.97
CA ILE A 207 -8.77 46.15 -7.94
C ILE A 207 -7.53 46.09 -8.81
N TYR A 208 -6.96 44.90 -8.98
CA TYR A 208 -5.76 44.69 -9.79
C TYR A 208 -5.77 43.31 -10.45
N ASP A 209 -5.13 43.24 -11.61
CA ASP A 209 -4.91 41.99 -12.32
C ASP A 209 -3.71 41.27 -11.71
N VAL A 210 -3.84 39.96 -11.56
CA VAL A 210 -2.81 39.07 -11.04
C VAL A 210 -2.45 38.04 -12.08
N GLU A 211 -1.14 37.80 -12.19
CA GLU A 211 -0.57 36.73 -12.98
C GLU A 211 0.46 36.00 -12.12
N ARG A 212 0.36 34.67 -12.08
CA ARG A 212 1.32 33.79 -11.43
C ARG A 212 1.63 32.64 -12.36
N ALA A 213 2.90 32.38 -12.57
CA ALA A 213 3.36 31.24 -13.33
C ALA A 213 4.50 30.58 -12.56
N GLY A 214 4.60 29.26 -12.66
CA GLY A 214 5.66 28.52 -12.02
C GLY A 214 5.72 27.09 -12.55
N SER A 215 6.82 26.43 -12.22
CA SER A 215 7.00 25.01 -12.43
C SER A 215 7.44 24.34 -11.14
N VAL A 216 7.00 23.11 -10.94
CA VAL A 216 7.36 22.29 -9.78
C VAL A 216 7.78 20.93 -10.29
N ALA A 217 8.90 20.43 -9.77
CA ALA A 217 9.30 19.04 -9.95
C ALA A 217 8.71 18.21 -8.81
N PHE A 218 8.13 17.08 -9.15
CA PHE A 218 7.55 16.12 -8.23
C PHE A 218 8.39 14.85 -8.24
N THR A 219 8.64 14.29 -7.06
CA THR A 219 9.46 13.11 -6.88
C THR A 219 8.70 12.12 -6.02
N GLU A 220 8.57 10.90 -6.52
CA GLU A 220 7.98 9.75 -5.82
C GLU A 220 6.60 10.03 -5.19
N ILE A 221 5.67 10.60 -5.98
CA ILE A 221 4.26 10.70 -5.57
C ILE A 221 3.69 9.28 -5.49
N PRO A 222 3.26 8.82 -4.31
CA PRO A 222 2.64 7.51 -4.16
C PRO A 222 1.21 7.50 -4.69
N ALA A 223 0.78 6.38 -5.26
CA ALA A 223 -0.62 6.04 -5.44
C ALA A 223 -0.74 4.51 -5.37
N ASP A 224 -1.76 4.00 -4.67
CA ASP A 224 -1.85 2.58 -4.35
C ASP A 224 -2.38 1.77 -5.53
N GLY A 225 -1.77 0.61 -5.74
CA GLY A 225 -2.08 -0.29 -6.84
C GLY A 225 -3.17 -1.32 -6.51
N SER A 226 -4.04 -1.09 -5.51
CA SER A 226 -4.99 -2.08 -5.00
C SER A 226 -6.43 -1.58 -4.93
N LYS A 227 -7.35 -2.26 -5.64
CA LYS A 227 -8.79 -1.94 -5.62
C LYS A 227 -9.47 -2.28 -4.29
N LYS A 228 -8.83 -3.09 -3.45
CA LYS A 228 -9.39 -3.52 -2.16
C LYS A 228 -9.28 -2.45 -1.09
N PHE A 229 -8.30 -1.57 -1.23
CA PHE A 229 -8.07 -0.48 -0.30
C PHE A 229 -8.73 0.78 -0.87
N ASP A 230 -9.40 1.51 0.01
CA ASP A 230 -10.06 2.74 -0.35
C ASP A 230 -9.01 3.87 -0.48
N ASP A 231 -9.02 4.57 -1.62
CA ASP A 231 -8.01 5.58 -1.97
C ASP A 231 -7.92 6.68 -0.91
N ASP A 232 -9.06 7.19 -0.41
CA ASP A 232 -9.09 8.23 0.64
C ASP A 232 -8.42 7.73 1.93
N THR A 233 -8.62 6.46 2.27
CA THR A 233 -7.99 5.82 3.42
C THR A 233 -6.48 5.69 3.21
N MET A 234 -6.03 5.30 2.01
CA MET A 234 -4.61 5.18 1.67
C MET A 234 -3.90 6.55 1.62
N ASP A 235 -4.57 7.57 1.11
CA ASP A 235 -4.06 8.94 1.11
C ASP A 235 -3.93 9.49 2.55
N SER A 236 -4.80 9.07 3.47
CA SER A 236 -4.80 9.56 4.85
C SER A 236 -3.62 9.06 5.71
N ILE A 237 -2.98 7.95 5.31
CA ILE A 237 -1.82 7.38 6.02
C ILE A 237 -0.49 7.95 5.52
N GLU A 238 -0.52 8.77 4.48
CA GLU A 238 0.62 9.54 3.99
C GLU A 238 0.95 10.75 4.88
N PRO A 239 2.20 11.27 4.85
CA PRO A 239 3.32 10.89 3.98
C PRO A 239 4.13 9.70 4.51
N PHE A 240 4.53 8.81 3.59
CA PHE A 240 5.48 7.74 3.88
C PHE A 240 6.92 8.27 3.94
N ASP A 241 7.74 7.67 4.80
CA ASP A 241 9.17 7.94 4.85
C ASP A 241 9.92 7.15 3.78
N LEU A 242 9.90 7.67 2.55
CA LEU A 242 10.52 7.02 1.37
C LEU A 242 12.04 6.95 1.44
N SER A 243 12.69 7.68 2.37
CA SER A 243 14.13 7.58 2.60
C SER A 243 14.55 6.19 3.10
N LYS A 244 13.59 5.41 3.62
CA LYS A 244 13.77 4.04 4.11
C LYS A 244 13.56 2.96 3.04
N LEU A 245 13.32 3.34 1.78
CA LEU A 245 13.19 2.38 0.69
C LEU A 245 14.48 1.56 0.53
N VAL A 246 14.33 0.24 0.53
CA VAL A 246 15.42 -0.72 0.28
C VAL A 246 15.06 -1.60 -0.92
N PRO A 247 16.05 -2.21 -1.62
CA PRO A 247 15.76 -3.15 -2.69
C PRO A 247 14.85 -4.30 -2.23
N PHE A 248 13.84 -4.61 -3.04
CA PHE A 248 12.84 -5.60 -2.67
C PHE A 248 13.46 -7.00 -2.52
N ASN A 249 13.08 -7.67 -1.42
CA ASN A 249 13.35 -9.08 -1.21
C ASN A 249 12.16 -9.72 -0.50
N TYR A 250 11.75 -10.91 -0.96
CA TYR A 250 10.67 -11.69 -0.37
C TYR A 250 10.79 -11.90 1.14
N ALA A 251 12.00 -11.92 1.68
CA ALA A 251 12.25 -12.07 3.10
C ALA A 251 11.60 -10.97 3.95
N TYR A 252 11.39 -9.76 3.42
CA TYR A 252 10.69 -8.70 4.14
C TYR A 252 9.20 -8.99 4.36
N LEU A 253 8.62 -9.87 3.55
CA LEU A 253 7.23 -10.32 3.70
C LEU A 253 7.07 -11.36 4.81
N SER A 254 8.18 -11.92 5.33
CA SER A 254 8.10 -12.87 6.45
C SER A 254 7.48 -12.17 7.66
N ASN A 255 6.44 -12.77 8.23
CA ASN A 255 5.61 -12.22 9.30
C ASN A 255 4.64 -11.09 8.91
N PHE A 256 4.37 -10.89 7.61
CA PHE A 256 3.40 -9.90 7.14
C PHE A 256 2.50 -10.46 6.04
N LEU A 257 1.32 -9.87 5.90
CA LEU A 257 0.48 -10.07 4.72
C LEU A 257 1.02 -9.22 3.57
N ALA A 258 0.80 -9.64 2.34
CA ALA A 258 1.19 -8.85 1.18
C ALA A 258 0.26 -9.10 0.00
N GLU A 259 0.03 -8.08 -0.81
CA GLU A 259 -0.72 -8.15 -2.05
C GLU A 259 0.15 -7.83 -3.26
N LYS A 260 -0.24 -8.35 -4.43
CA LYS A 260 0.21 -7.88 -5.76
C LYS A 260 -0.77 -6.81 -6.22
N TYR A 261 -0.34 -5.89 -7.07
CA TYR A 261 -1.23 -4.90 -7.67
C TYR A 261 -2.32 -5.52 -8.55
N ASP A 262 -3.50 -4.91 -8.55
CA ASP A 262 -4.60 -5.17 -9.47
C ASP A 262 -5.11 -3.89 -10.17
N VAL A 263 -4.46 -2.75 -9.89
CA VAL A 263 -4.51 -1.50 -10.64
C VAL A 263 -3.15 -1.26 -11.29
N THR A 264 -3.14 -1.14 -12.61
CA THR A 264 -1.91 -0.88 -13.37
C THR A 264 -1.46 0.57 -13.25
N ALA A 265 -0.17 0.81 -13.49
CA ALA A 265 0.40 2.16 -13.48
C ALA A 265 -0.28 3.14 -14.46
N GLU A 266 -0.90 2.66 -15.53
CA GLU A 266 -1.59 3.51 -16.49
C GLU A 266 -3.01 3.86 -16.02
N GLU A 267 -3.70 2.92 -15.36
CA GLU A 267 -5.02 3.18 -14.75
C GLU A 267 -4.91 4.22 -13.62
N ASP A 268 -3.87 4.12 -12.79
CA ASP A 268 -3.66 4.99 -11.63
C ASP A 268 -2.90 6.29 -11.96
N ARG A 269 -2.45 6.43 -13.21
CA ARG A 269 -1.75 7.62 -13.71
C ARG A 269 -2.54 8.91 -13.49
N GLY A 270 -3.86 8.84 -13.66
CA GLY A 270 -4.77 9.98 -13.51
C GLY A 270 -4.74 10.57 -12.10
N ARG A 271 -4.68 9.72 -11.07
CA ARG A 271 -4.62 10.14 -9.68
C ARG A 271 -3.33 10.89 -9.36
N ALA A 272 -2.20 10.35 -9.79
CA ALA A 272 -0.92 11.04 -9.64
C ALA A 272 -0.89 12.39 -10.39
N ALA A 273 -1.45 12.45 -11.60
CA ALA A 273 -1.57 13.68 -12.38
C ALA A 273 -2.44 14.73 -11.67
N GLU A 274 -3.61 14.34 -11.15
CA GLU A 274 -4.49 15.21 -10.38
C GLU A 274 -3.80 15.75 -9.12
N ARG A 275 -3.07 14.91 -8.37
CA ARG A 275 -2.27 15.34 -7.22
C ARG A 275 -1.22 16.37 -7.61
N MET A 276 -0.51 16.18 -8.74
CA MET A 276 0.45 17.17 -9.25
C MET A 276 -0.24 18.50 -9.60
N GLN A 277 -1.40 18.43 -10.28
CA GLN A 277 -2.16 19.60 -10.69
C GLN A 277 -2.69 20.41 -9.51
N ASN A 278 -3.30 19.73 -8.54
CA ASN A 278 -3.83 20.35 -7.33
C ASN A 278 -2.72 20.97 -6.47
N SER A 279 -1.56 20.30 -6.38
CA SER A 279 -0.40 20.80 -5.63
C SER A 279 0.17 22.09 -6.24
N ILE A 280 0.42 22.12 -7.55
CA ILE A 280 0.96 23.33 -8.19
C ILE A 280 -0.04 24.47 -8.18
N ALA A 281 -1.34 24.20 -8.40
CA ALA A 281 -2.38 25.21 -8.30
C ALA A 281 -2.40 25.81 -6.89
N SER A 282 -2.40 24.97 -5.85
CA SER A 282 -2.36 25.40 -4.45
C SER A 282 -1.14 26.26 -4.13
N HIS A 283 0.05 25.86 -4.62
CA HIS A 283 1.27 26.66 -4.45
C HIS A 283 1.19 28.02 -5.15
N LEU A 284 0.65 28.09 -6.37
CA LEU A 284 0.48 29.35 -7.08
C LEU A 284 -0.51 30.27 -6.34
N TYR A 285 -1.64 29.72 -5.88
CA TYR A 285 -2.63 30.46 -5.10
C TYR A 285 -2.08 31.00 -3.78
N ALA A 286 -1.25 30.22 -3.09
CA ALA A 286 -0.61 30.66 -1.85
C ALA A 286 0.29 31.90 -2.02
N THR A 287 0.73 32.22 -3.25
CA THR A 287 1.50 33.45 -3.55
C THR A 287 0.65 34.68 -3.89
N ILE A 288 -0.68 34.52 -3.95
CA ILE A 288 -1.62 35.59 -4.27
C ILE A 288 -2.10 36.25 -2.97
N ASN A 289 -1.90 37.56 -2.88
CA ASN A 289 -2.33 38.37 -1.73
C ASN A 289 -3.57 39.20 -2.11
N GLY A 290 -4.74 38.77 -1.63
CA GLY A 290 -6.03 39.44 -1.84
C GLY A 290 -7.13 38.44 -2.16
N SER A 291 -8.36 38.93 -2.35
CA SER A 291 -9.50 38.09 -2.66
C SER A 291 -9.74 38.06 -4.17
N LEU A 292 -9.75 36.87 -4.76
CA LEU A 292 -9.99 36.67 -6.20
C LEU A 292 -11.45 37.04 -6.54
N ILE A 293 -11.63 37.76 -7.64
CA ILE A 293 -12.93 38.09 -8.24
C ILE A 293 -13.22 37.09 -9.38
N SER A 294 -12.21 36.83 -10.20
CA SER A 294 -12.25 35.89 -11.31
C SER A 294 -10.87 35.29 -11.52
N GLU A 295 -10.85 34.06 -12.02
CA GLU A 295 -9.62 33.33 -12.24
C GLU A 295 -9.74 32.41 -13.45
N GLN A 296 -8.59 32.17 -14.07
CA GLN A 296 -8.34 31.13 -15.04
C GLN A 296 -7.06 30.44 -14.63
N VAL A 297 -7.12 29.13 -14.48
CA VAL A 297 -5.98 28.29 -14.17
C VAL A 297 -5.75 27.34 -15.33
N ASN A 298 -4.51 27.28 -15.78
CA ASN A 298 -4.06 26.28 -16.73
C ASN A 298 -2.87 25.55 -16.10
N VAL A 299 -2.98 24.24 -15.98
CA VAL A 299 -1.90 23.38 -15.51
C VAL A 299 -1.60 22.34 -16.58
N GLN A 300 -0.31 22.12 -16.80
CA GLN A 300 0.21 21.06 -17.66
C GLN A 300 1.20 20.23 -16.86
N GLU A 301 0.92 18.95 -16.73
CA GLU A 301 1.77 17.98 -16.07
C GLU A 301 2.48 17.08 -17.08
N HIS A 302 3.63 16.57 -16.66
CA HIS A 302 4.41 15.60 -17.39
C HIS A 302 5.00 14.60 -16.41
N ILE A 303 4.47 13.37 -16.43
CA ILE A 303 5.01 12.23 -15.69
C ILE A 303 6.19 11.68 -16.49
N SER A 304 7.38 11.70 -15.88
CA SER A 304 8.63 11.27 -16.50
C SER A 304 8.96 9.80 -16.22
N SER A 305 8.54 9.29 -15.07
CA SER A 305 8.82 7.91 -14.67
C SER A 305 7.78 7.40 -13.66
N VAL A 306 7.59 6.09 -13.66
CA VAL A 306 6.81 5.36 -12.66
C VAL A 306 7.61 4.15 -12.21
N GLU A 307 7.57 3.86 -10.91
CA GLU A 307 8.22 2.69 -10.32
C GLU A 307 7.23 1.93 -9.44
N TYR A 308 7.28 0.60 -9.50
CA TYR A 308 6.52 -0.27 -8.61
C TYR A 308 7.31 -0.57 -7.33
N VAL A 309 6.71 -0.31 -6.16
CA VAL A 309 7.28 -0.53 -4.82
C VAL A 309 6.33 -1.27 -3.88
#